data_AF-A0A515CS58-F1
#
_entry.id   AF-A0A515CS58-F1
#
_cell.length_a   1.000
_cell.length_b   1.000
_cell.length_c   1.000
_cell.angle_alpha   90.00
_cell.angle_beta   90.00
_cell.angle_gamma   90.00
#
_symmetry.space_group_name_H-M   'P 1'
#
loop_
_entity.id
_entity.type
_entity.pdbx_description
1 polymer ?
#
loop_
_entity_poly.entity_id
_entity_poly.type
_entity_poly.pdbx_seq_one_letter_code
_entity_poly.pdbx_strand_id
1 'polypeptide(L)'
;MKGCFILLIGLFSIPLMAAESHVCQSKSYDYASVGEMRLSDDTLFNCRDIGRMTIPDLAKRGWKVIHVAQQTEYTGDTDSDSEVIKMYQEILVFKE
;
A
#
# COMPACT_ATOMS: atom_id res chain seq x y z
N MET A 1 21.43 46.64 34.70
CA MET A 1 20.31 46.01 33.95
C MET A 1 20.79 44.66 33.47
N LYS A 2 20.45 43.60 34.22
CA LYS A 2 20.93 42.23 34.01
C LYS A 2 19.96 41.53 33.06
N GLY A 3 20.48 41.10 31.91
CA GLY A 3 19.73 40.41 30.88
C GLY A 3 19.19 39.07 31.39
N CYS A 4 17.91 38.84 31.15
CA CYS A 4 17.26 37.56 31.34
C CYS A 4 16.54 37.21 30.02
N PHE A 5 17.33 36.83 29.01
CA PHE A 5 16.80 36.28 27.77
C PHE A 5 16.53 34.79 28.03
N ILE A 6 15.35 34.51 28.58
CA ILE A 6 14.88 33.14 28.86
C ILE A 6 14.56 32.47 27.52
N LEU A 7 15.47 31.58 27.11
CA LEU A 7 15.26 30.28 26.48
C LEU A 7 13.81 29.96 26.04
N LEU A 8 13.48 30.30 24.79
CA LEU A 8 12.21 30.00 24.11
C LEU A 8 12.39 28.90 23.03
N ILE A 9 13.19 27.86 23.31
CA ILE A 9 13.53 26.81 22.33
C ILE A 9 12.70 25.52 22.52
N GLY A 10 11.79 25.47 23.50
CA GLY A 10 11.20 24.20 23.96
C GLY A 10 9.79 23.81 23.49
N LEU A 11 9.13 24.53 22.57
CA LEU A 11 7.68 24.35 22.35
C LEU A 11 7.23 23.97 20.92
N PHE A 12 8.15 23.61 20.03
CA PHE A 12 7.76 22.90 18.80
C PHE A 12 7.87 21.40 19.02
N SER A 13 6.94 20.85 19.81
CA SER A 13 6.59 19.43 19.72
C SER A 13 5.94 19.22 18.35
N ILE A 14 6.76 19.02 17.33
CA ILE A 14 6.28 18.53 16.02
C ILE A 14 5.59 17.20 16.35
N PRO A 15 4.31 17.02 16.03
CA PRO A 15 3.68 15.73 16.22
C PRO A 15 4.47 14.75 15.36
N LEU A 16 5.16 13.81 16.01
CA LEU A 16 5.77 12.68 15.34
C LEU A 16 4.61 11.84 14.82
N MET A 17 4.19 12.08 13.57
CA MET A 17 3.28 11.17 12.89
C MET A 17 4.00 9.82 12.86
N ALA A 18 3.37 8.79 13.42
CA ALA A 18 3.93 7.46 13.36
C ALA A 18 4.01 7.07 11.89
N ALA A 19 5.18 6.64 11.44
CA ALA A 19 5.33 6.19 10.08
C ALA A 19 4.44 4.96 9.86
N GLU A 20 3.53 5.04 8.89
CA GLU A 20 2.55 4.01 8.59
C GLU A 20 2.91 3.30 7.29
N SER A 21 2.69 1.98 7.25
CA SER A 21 2.84 1.20 6.04
C SER A 21 1.71 0.19 5.89
N HIS A 22 1.24 0.02 4.65
CA HIS A 22 0.18 -0.93 4.33
C HIS A 22 0.51 -1.71 3.07
N VAL A 23 0.11 -2.98 3.10
CA VAL A 23 0.08 -3.84 1.93
C VAL A 23 -1.29 -3.68 1.28
N CYS A 24 -1.30 -3.46 -0.03
CA CYS A 24 -2.53 -3.34 -0.81
C CYS A 24 -2.50 -4.29 -2.00
N GLN A 25 -3.63 -4.91 -2.30
CA GLN A 25 -3.74 -5.97 -3.30
C GLN A 25 -4.69 -5.57 -4.41
N SER A 26 -4.33 -5.83 -5.67
CA SER A 26 -5.23 -5.66 -6.80
C SER A 26 -6.30 -6.75 -6.80
N LYS A 27 -7.22 -6.69 -7.78
CA LYS A 27 -8.05 -7.87 -8.09
C LYS A 27 -7.15 -9.05 -8.51
N SER A 28 -7.58 -10.26 -8.17
CA SER A 28 -6.98 -11.51 -8.63
C SER A 28 -7.49 -11.89 -10.02
N TYR A 29 -6.61 -12.48 -10.82
CA TYR A 29 -6.91 -13.04 -12.13
C TYR A 29 -6.57 -14.52 -12.13
N ASP A 30 -7.37 -15.33 -12.81
CA ASP A 30 -6.99 -16.72 -13.09
C ASP A 30 -5.82 -16.73 -14.08
N TYR A 31 -4.96 -17.74 -14.00
CA TYR A 31 -3.79 -17.88 -14.89
C TYR A 31 -4.12 -17.71 -16.38
N ALA A 32 -5.26 -18.26 -16.82
CA ALA A 32 -5.73 -18.14 -18.21
C ALA A 32 -6.01 -16.68 -18.64
N SER A 33 -6.30 -15.79 -17.70
CA SER A 33 -6.64 -14.38 -17.90
C SER A 33 -5.53 -13.40 -17.49
N VAL A 34 -4.33 -13.89 -17.14
CA VAL A 34 -3.23 -13.05 -16.63
C VAL A 34 -2.80 -11.95 -17.63
N GLY A 35 -3.04 -12.14 -18.94
CA GLY A 35 -2.74 -11.12 -19.94
C GLY A 35 -3.55 -9.82 -19.78
N GLU A 36 -4.67 -9.85 -19.05
CA GLU A 36 -5.46 -8.68 -18.68
C GLU A 36 -4.87 -7.92 -17.48
N MET A 37 -4.00 -8.56 -16.71
CA MET A 37 -3.32 -7.91 -15.59
C MET A 37 -2.36 -6.86 -16.11
N ARG A 38 -2.71 -5.59 -15.90
CA ARG A 38 -1.84 -4.45 -16.22
C ARG A 38 -1.79 -3.52 -15.01
N LEU A 39 -0.57 -3.11 -14.66
CA LEU A 39 -0.38 -1.99 -13.76
C LEU A 39 -0.65 -0.70 -14.54
N SER A 40 -1.58 0.09 -14.04
CA SER A 40 -1.97 1.37 -14.63
C SER A 40 -2.47 2.31 -13.53
N ASP A 41 -2.64 3.58 -13.87
CA ASP A 41 -3.17 4.58 -12.93
C ASP A 41 -4.61 4.27 -12.51
N ASP A 42 -5.35 3.49 -13.30
CA ASP A 42 -6.73 3.06 -13.01
C ASP A 42 -6.78 1.75 -12.22
N THR A 43 -5.64 1.11 -11.96
CA THR A 43 -5.59 -0.15 -11.22
C THR A 43 -6.02 0.08 -9.78
N LEU A 44 -7.13 -0.56 -9.40
CA LEU A 44 -7.67 -0.48 -8.05
C LEU A 44 -6.99 -1.49 -7.12
N PHE A 45 -6.42 -0.97 -6.04
CA PHE A 45 -5.84 -1.73 -4.94
C PHE A 45 -6.76 -1.66 -3.72
N ASN A 46 -6.88 -2.76 -3.01
CA ASN A 46 -7.57 -2.85 -1.73
C ASN A 46 -6.52 -2.88 -0.61
N CYS A 47 -6.47 -1.82 0.19
CA CYS A 47 -5.66 -1.72 1.39
C CYS A 47 -6.57 -1.92 2.61
N ARG A 48 -6.19 -2.76 3.58
CA ARG A 48 -7.06 -3.08 4.73
C ARG A 48 -7.57 -1.84 5.48
N ASP A 49 -6.68 -0.90 5.79
CA ASP A 49 -7.01 0.24 6.65
C ASP A 49 -7.30 1.54 5.86
N ILE A 50 -6.80 1.64 4.63
CA ILE A 50 -6.97 2.82 3.76
C ILE A 50 -8.24 2.67 2.88
N GLY A 51 -8.63 1.43 2.58
CA GLY A 51 -9.72 1.09 1.67
C GLY A 51 -9.28 0.87 0.22
N ARG A 52 -10.24 0.93 -0.69
CA ARG A 52 -10.02 0.68 -2.13
C ARG A 52 -9.63 1.96 -2.86
N MET A 53 -8.43 2.00 -3.44
CA MET A 53 -7.82 3.20 -4.02
C MET A 53 -6.96 2.89 -5.24
N THR A 54 -6.76 3.91 -6.08
CA THR A 54 -5.75 3.90 -7.15
C THR A 54 -4.41 4.45 -6.65
N ILE A 55 -3.33 4.24 -7.42
CA ILE A 55 -2.01 4.84 -7.12
C ILE A 55 -2.08 6.38 -7.08
N PRO A 56 -2.70 7.08 -8.06
CA PRO A 56 -2.87 8.53 -7.98
C PRO A 56 -3.64 8.98 -6.75
N ASP A 57 -4.69 8.26 -6.34
CA ASP A 57 -5.47 8.65 -5.16
C ASP A 57 -4.71 8.42 -3.86
N LEU A 58 -3.88 7.38 -3.78
CA LEU A 58 -2.93 7.15 -2.68
C LEU A 58 -1.93 8.32 -2.59
N ALA A 59 -1.35 8.72 -3.71
CA ALA A 59 -0.41 9.84 -3.79
C ALA A 59 -1.04 11.17 -3.34
N LYS A 60 -2.28 11.47 -3.75
CA LYS A 60 -3.02 12.66 -3.29
C LYS A 60 -3.21 12.70 -1.77
N ARG A 61 -3.23 11.53 -1.11
CA ARG A 61 -3.36 11.40 0.35
C ARG A 61 -2.01 11.36 1.09
N GLY A 62 -0.91 11.56 0.37
CA GLY A 62 0.44 11.57 0.92
C GLY A 62 1.09 10.20 1.06
N TRP A 63 0.49 9.14 0.49
CA TRP A 63 1.11 7.81 0.46
C TRP A 63 2.12 7.71 -0.68
N LYS A 64 3.26 7.08 -0.39
CA LYS A 64 4.31 6.76 -1.37
C LYS A 64 4.28 5.26 -1.63
N VAL A 65 4.18 4.86 -2.90
CA VAL A 65 4.39 3.45 -3.28
C VAL A 65 5.89 3.18 -3.24
N ILE A 66 6.31 2.26 -2.38
CA ILE A 66 7.72 1.92 -2.17
C ILE A 66 8.10 0.54 -2.72
N HIS A 67 7.11 -0.31 -2.99
CA HIS A 67 7.31 -1.61 -3.62
C HIS A 67 6.11 -2.01 -4.47
N VAL A 68 6.37 -2.73 -5.56
CA VAL A 68 5.36 -3.38 -6.40
C VAL A 68 5.83 -4.82 -6.65
N ALA A 69 4.96 -5.78 -6.38
CA ALA A 69 5.21 -7.20 -6.59
C ALA A 69 4.04 -7.83 -7.36
N GLN A 70 4.33 -8.89 -8.10
CA GLN A 70 3.30 -9.80 -8.59
C GLN A 70 3.31 -11.05 -7.72
N GLN A 71 2.13 -11.43 -7.22
CA GLN A 71 1.93 -12.59 -6.38
C GLN A 71 1.19 -13.67 -7.15
N THR A 72 1.51 -14.92 -6.84
CA THR A 72 0.82 -16.11 -7.32
C THR A 72 0.26 -16.86 -6.12
N GLU A 73 -1.03 -17.14 -6.14
CA GLU A 73 -1.74 -17.89 -5.11
C GLU A 73 -2.24 -19.21 -5.71
N TYR A 74 -1.89 -20.31 -5.04
CA TYR A 74 -2.36 -21.64 -5.40
C TYR A 74 -3.59 -21.94 -4.56
N THR A 75 -4.77 -21.83 -5.17
CA THR A 75 -6.02 -22.29 -4.56
C THR A 75 -6.29 -23.72 -5.02
N GLY A 76 -5.65 -24.68 -4.36
CA GLY A 76 -5.97 -26.10 -4.48
C GLY A 76 -6.52 -26.60 -3.16
N ASP A 77 -7.73 -27.17 -3.16
CA ASP A 77 -8.08 -28.18 -2.16
C ASP A 77 -7.27 -29.43 -2.50
N THR A 78 -6.66 -30.07 -1.50
CA THR A 78 -5.83 -31.27 -1.68
C THR A 78 -6.57 -32.46 -2.30
N ASP A 79 -7.88 -32.37 -2.47
CA ASP A 79 -8.79 -33.43 -2.94
C ASP A 79 -9.45 -33.15 -4.30
N SER A 80 -9.10 -32.06 -5.00
CA SER A 80 -9.66 -31.74 -6.33
C SER A 80 -8.54 -31.57 -7.36
N ASP A 81 -8.62 -32.30 -8.49
CA ASP A 81 -7.70 -32.26 -9.64
C ASP A 81 -7.66 -30.90 -10.39
N SER A 82 -8.13 -29.83 -9.77
CA SER A 82 -8.24 -28.49 -10.33
C SER A 82 -7.50 -27.49 -9.44
N GLU A 83 -6.17 -27.49 -9.51
CA GLU A 83 -5.37 -26.40 -8.95
C GLU A 83 -5.77 -25.09 -9.66
N VAL A 84 -6.42 -24.18 -8.94
CA VAL A 84 -6.73 -22.85 -9.46
C VAL A 84 -5.57 -21.93 -9.09
N ILE A 85 -4.76 -21.58 -10.09
CA ILE A 85 -3.66 -20.62 -9.95
C ILE A 85 -4.22 -19.22 -10.17
N LYS A 86 -4.18 -18.40 -9.13
CA LYS A 86 -4.54 -16.99 -9.18
C LYS A 86 -3.29 -16.13 -9.16
N MET A 87 -3.32 -15.01 -9.85
CA MET A 87 -2.27 -14.01 -9.83
C MET A 87 -2.86 -12.65 -9.50
N TYR A 88 -2.15 -11.85 -8.71
CA TYR A 88 -2.52 -10.48 -8.39
C TYR A 88 -1.28 -9.61 -8.22
N GLN A 89 -1.47 -8.29 -8.20
CA GLN A 89 -0.43 -7.32 -7.93
C GLN A 89 -0.55 -6.84 -6.49
N GLU A 90 0.58 -6.72 -5.82
CA GLU A 90 0.67 -6.20 -4.46
C GLU A 90 1.56 -4.96 -4.45
N ILE A 91 1.12 -3.93 -3.75
CA ILE A 91 1.92 -2.73 -3.51
C ILE A 91 2.12 -2.52 -2.02
N LEU A 92 3.32 -2.07 -1.67
CA LEU A 92 3.62 -1.56 -0.33
C LEU A 92 3.57 -0.05 -0.39
N VAL A 93 2.69 0.55 0.41
CA VAL A 93 2.59 1.99 0.55
C VAL A 93 3.07 2.45 1.91
N PHE A 94 3.66 3.64 1.95
CA PHE A 94 4.27 4.22 3.12
C PHE A 94 3.90 5.70 3.25
N LYS A 95 3.70 6.17 4.48
CA LYS A 95 3.46 7.57 4.79
C LYS A 95 4.21 7.97 6.06
N GLU A 96 4.83 9.14 6.01
CA GLU A 96 5.57 9.77 7.12
C GLU A 96 4.65 10.58 8.03
#